data_AF-A0A7C7J0I5-F1
#
_entry.id   AF-A0A7C7J0I5-F1
#
_cell.length_a   1.000
_cell.length_b   1.000
_cell.length_c   1.000
_cell.angle_alpha   90.00
_cell.angle_beta   90.00
_cell.angle_gamma   90.00
#
_symmetry.space_group_name_H-M   'P 1'
#
loop_
_entity.id
_entity.type
_entity.pdbx_description
1 polymer ?
#
loop_
_entity_poly.entity_id
_entity_poly.type
_entity_poly.pdbx_seq_one_letter_code
_entity_poly.pdbx_strand_id
1 'polypeptide(L)'
;MPTSVIIRDLVIDTHCGVTPEERSTIQQLAVDVEATYDMAQAVIDDDIKKVVDYEQVCQIIKDIAQTETSALLETLGNHMINRLFENTAAHTIIITL
;
A
#
# COMPACT_ATOMS: atom_id res chain seq x y z
N MET A 1 -8.44 20.44 6.07
CA MET A 1 -8.44 19.61 7.30
C MET A 1 -7.95 18.25 6.85
N PRO A 2 -6.84 17.76 7.43
CA PRO A 2 -6.31 16.47 7.03
C PRO A 2 -7.31 15.37 7.38
N THR A 3 -7.56 14.47 6.45
CA THR A 3 -8.38 13.28 6.63
C THR A 3 -7.52 12.07 6.28
N SER A 4 -7.72 10.97 6.99
CA SER A 4 -6.98 9.74 6.78
C SER A 4 -7.90 8.64 6.30
N VAL A 5 -7.46 7.89 5.28
CA VAL A 5 -8.00 6.57 4.96
C VAL A 5 -7.16 5.54 5.70
N ILE A 6 -7.82 4.61 6.39
CA ILE A 6 -7.16 3.53 7.12
C ILE A 6 -7.68 2.20 6.57
N ILE A 7 -6.78 1.38 6.08
CA ILE A 7 -7.02 0.01 5.63
C ILE A 7 -6.33 -0.89 6.66
N ARG A 8 -7.07 -1.85 7.20
CA ARG A 8 -6.56 -2.78 8.21
C ARG A 8 -6.59 -4.21 7.71
N ASP A 9 -5.61 -4.99 8.14
CA ASP A 9 -5.50 -6.43 7.91
C ASP A 9 -5.64 -6.79 6.42
N LEU A 10 -5.03 -5.98 5.52
CA LEU A 10 -5.02 -6.29 4.10
C LEU A 10 -4.15 -7.52 3.86
N VAL A 11 -4.79 -8.67 3.68
CA VAL A 11 -4.08 -9.92 3.40
C VAL A 11 -3.57 -9.92 1.96
N ILE A 12 -2.27 -10.16 1.83
CA ILE A 12 -1.56 -10.31 0.56
C ILE A 12 -0.79 -11.61 0.53
N ASP A 13 -0.66 -12.15 -0.68
CA ASP A 13 0.17 -13.30 -0.97
C ASP A 13 1.48 -12.79 -1.58
N THR A 14 2.62 -13.08 -0.95
CA THR A 14 3.94 -12.60 -1.37
C THR A 14 4.97 -13.72 -1.39
N HIS A 15 5.99 -13.54 -2.24
CA HIS A 15 7.20 -14.36 -2.30
C HIS A 15 8.36 -13.64 -1.60
N CYS A 16 8.16 -13.19 -0.35
CA CYS A 16 9.18 -12.45 0.40
C CYS A 16 10.00 -13.40 1.27
N GLY A 17 11.33 -13.38 1.12
CA GLY A 17 12.19 -14.27 1.91
C GLY A 17 13.68 -14.12 1.62
N VAL A 18 14.49 -14.28 2.67
CA VAL A 18 15.95 -14.15 2.57
C VAL A 18 16.51 -15.28 1.72
N THR A 19 15.97 -16.49 1.89
CA THR A 19 16.39 -17.69 1.17
C THR A 19 15.60 -17.93 -0.13
N PRO A 20 16.20 -18.58 -1.14
CA PRO A 20 15.49 -18.95 -2.37
C PRO A 20 14.35 -19.96 -2.14
N GLU A 21 14.41 -20.76 -1.07
CA GLU A 21 13.32 -21.67 -0.67
C GLU A 21 12.10 -20.89 -0.14
N GLU A 22 12.30 -19.84 0.65
CA GLU A 22 11.22 -18.94 1.08
C GLU A 22 10.58 -18.20 -0.10
N ARG A 23 11.36 -17.79 -1.10
CA ARG A 23 10.83 -17.16 -2.32
C ARG A 23 10.04 -18.13 -3.20
N SER A 24 10.23 -19.44 -3.04
CA SER A 24 9.48 -20.45 -3.78
C SER A 24 8.12 -20.77 -3.13
N THR A 25 7.90 -20.34 -1.88
CA THR A 25 6.67 -20.60 -1.13
C THR A 25 5.87 -19.31 -0.97
N ILE A 26 4.57 -19.37 -1.28
CA ILE A 26 3.67 -18.23 -1.05
C ILE A 26 3.48 -18.05 0.46
N GLN A 27 3.71 -16.84 0.94
CA GLN A 27 3.45 -16.45 2.33
C GLN A 27 2.33 -15.42 2.38
N GLN A 28 1.43 -15.58 3.34
CA GLN A 28 0.37 -14.62 3.61
C GLN A 28 0.88 -13.58 4.61
N LEU A 29 0.85 -12.32 4.24
CA LEU A 29 1.16 -11.19 5.12
C LEU A 29 -0.08 -10.31 5.27
N ALA A 30 -0.25 -9.73 6.45
CA ALA A 30 -1.26 -8.71 6.69
C ALA A 30 -0.59 -7.34 6.64
N VAL A 31 -1.17 -6.42 5.90
CA VAL A 31 -0.66 -5.06 5.75
C VAL A 31 -1.69 -4.07 6.26
N ASP A 32 -1.27 -3.20 7.17
CA ASP A 32 -2.05 -2.03 7.57
C ASP A 32 -1.52 -0.79 6.85
N VAL A 33 -2.44 0.05 6.36
CA VAL A 33 -2.10 1.25 5.61
C VAL A 33 -2.90 2.41 6.16
N GLU A 34 -2.21 3.49 6.50
CA GLU A 34 -2.82 4.77 6.82
C GLU A 34 -2.30 5.82 5.84
N ALA A 35 -3.21 6.41 5.07
CA ALA A 35 -2.90 7.43 4.08
C ALA A 35 -3.65 8.73 4.40
N THR A 36 -2.90 9.78 4.69
CA THR A 36 -3.42 11.11 5.05
C THR A 36 -3.39 12.04 3.84
N TYR A 37 -4.52 12.69 3.56
CA TYR A 37 -4.72 13.61 2.45
C TYR A 37 -5.61 14.79 2.85
N ASP A 38 -5.57 15.89 2.09
CA ASP A 38 -6.38 17.07 2.40
C ASP A 38 -7.76 16.95 1.75
N MET A 39 -8.77 16.62 2.56
CA MET A 39 -10.16 16.44 2.13
C MET A 39 -10.80 17.73 1.59
N ALA A 40 -10.20 18.89 1.91
CA ALA A 40 -10.68 20.19 1.43
C ALA A 40 -10.68 20.29 -0.11
N GLN A 41 -9.82 19.54 -0.81
CA GLN A 41 -9.87 19.48 -2.28
C GLN A 41 -10.86 18.43 -2.82
N ALA A 42 -11.19 17.41 -2.03
CA ALA A 42 -12.05 16.30 -2.41
C ALA A 42 -13.55 16.60 -2.27
N VAL A 43 -13.95 17.26 -1.18
CA VAL A 43 -15.37 17.55 -0.86
C VAL A 43 -15.99 18.58 -1.80
N ILE A 44 -15.16 19.40 -2.47
CA ILE A 44 -15.64 20.46 -3.35
C ILE A 44 -16.15 19.92 -4.70
N ASP A 45 -15.70 18.74 -5.13
CA ASP A 45 -15.87 18.28 -6.51
C ASP A 45 -16.69 16.98 -6.67
N ASP A 46 -16.99 16.25 -5.58
CA ASP A 46 -17.55 14.87 -5.65
C ASP A 46 -16.72 13.94 -6.58
N ASP A 47 -15.46 14.31 -6.83
CA ASP A 47 -14.60 13.69 -7.83
C ASP A 47 -13.60 12.77 -7.12
N ILE A 48 -13.81 11.47 -7.32
CA ILE A 48 -13.00 10.39 -6.75
C ILE A 48 -11.50 10.51 -7.14
N LYS A 49 -11.16 11.27 -8.19
CA LYS A 49 -9.76 11.48 -8.61
C LYS A 49 -8.96 12.38 -7.68
N LYS A 50 -9.61 13.14 -6.80
CA LYS A 50 -8.96 13.98 -5.77
C LYS A 50 -8.96 13.32 -4.39
N VAL A 51 -9.51 12.11 -4.30
CA VAL A 51 -9.60 11.31 -3.07
C VAL A 51 -8.54 10.22 -3.13
N VAL A 52 -8.00 9.84 -1.98
CA VAL A 52 -7.23 8.59 -1.88
C VAL A 52 -8.21 7.43 -2.04
N ASP A 53 -8.18 6.82 -3.22
CA ASP A 53 -8.99 5.64 -3.55
C ASP A 53 -8.43 4.41 -2.83
N TYR A 54 -9.16 3.91 -1.84
CA TYR A 54 -8.75 2.75 -1.06
C TYR A 54 -8.67 1.47 -1.91
N GLU A 55 -9.49 1.34 -2.96
CA GLU A 55 -9.45 0.21 -3.89
C GLU A 55 -8.14 0.25 -4.68
N GLN A 56 -7.77 1.43 -5.19
CA GLN A 56 -6.48 1.64 -5.86
C GLN A 56 -5.31 1.33 -4.93
N VAL A 57 -5.34 1.79 -3.67
CA VAL A 57 -4.31 1.49 -2.67
C VAL A 57 -4.19 -0.03 -2.45
N CYS A 58 -5.31 -0.73 -2.28
CA CYS A 58 -5.32 -2.18 -2.11
C CYS A 58 -4.76 -2.91 -3.34
N GLN A 59 -5.10 -2.47 -4.55
CA GLN A 59 -4.61 -3.06 -5.79
C GLN A 59 -3.11 -2.86 -5.94
N ILE A 60 -2.60 -1.65 -5.68
CA ILE A 60 -1.16 -1.36 -5.73
C ILE A 60 -0.38 -2.27 -4.78
N ILE A 61 -0.85 -2.44 -3.55
CA ILE A 61 -0.15 -3.28 -2.56
C ILE A 61 -0.14 -4.74 -2.98
N LYS A 62 -1.27 -5.25 -3.49
CA LYS A 62 -1.36 -6.63 -4.01
C LYS A 62 -0.47 -6.84 -5.23
N ASP A 63 -0.43 -5.89 -6.16
CA ASP A 63 0.42 -5.94 -7.35
C ASP A 63 1.90 -6.00 -6.95
N ILE A 64 2.34 -5.12 -6.05
CA ILE A 64 3.72 -5.13 -5.54
C ILE A 64 4.03 -6.45 -4.83
N ALA A 65 3.12 -6.96 -4.00
CA ALA A 65 3.32 -8.24 -3.31
C ALA A 65 3.49 -9.44 -4.27
N GLN A 66 2.81 -9.42 -5.41
CA GLN A 66 2.85 -10.50 -6.39
C GLN A 66 3.98 -10.36 -7.41
N THR A 67 4.39 -9.13 -7.74
CA THR A 67 5.37 -8.86 -8.80
C THR A 67 6.78 -8.70 -8.27
N GLU A 68 6.96 -8.10 -7.09
CA GLU A 68 8.28 -7.82 -6.51
C GLU A 68 8.74 -8.99 -5.62
N THR A 69 9.91 -9.54 -5.92
CA THR A 69 10.54 -10.56 -5.07
C THR A 69 11.53 -9.88 -4.13
N SER A 70 11.10 -9.61 -2.91
CA SER A 70 11.94 -8.95 -1.89
C SER A 70 12.58 -9.96 -0.94
N ALA A 71 13.82 -9.66 -0.51
CA ALA A 71 14.51 -10.46 0.51
C ALA A 71 14.10 -10.07 1.93
N LEU A 72 13.61 -8.84 2.11
CA LEU A 72 13.33 -8.21 3.40
C LEU A 72 11.96 -7.51 3.37
N LEU A 73 11.25 -7.53 4.49
CA LEU A 73 9.98 -6.82 4.65
C LEU A 73 10.17 -5.31 4.49
N GLU A 74 11.30 -4.77 4.93
CA GLU A 74 11.65 -3.36 4.79
C GLU A 74 11.77 -2.96 3.31
N THR A 75 12.31 -3.85 2.47
CA THR A 75 12.40 -3.61 1.03
C THR A 75 11.02 -3.62 0.40
N LEU A 76 10.21 -4.64 0.72
CA LEU A 76 8.84 -4.77 0.23
C LEU A 76 7.98 -3.55 0.63
N GLY A 77 8.02 -3.16 1.90
CA GLY A 77 7.31 -1.99 2.42
C GLY A 77 7.76 -0.69 1.76
N ASN A 78 9.05 -0.51 1.53
CA ASN A 78 9.55 0.66 0.81
C ASN A 78 9.07 0.69 -0.65
N HIS A 79 9.00 -0.46 -1.34
CA HIS A 79 8.42 -0.52 -2.69
C HIS A 79 6.93 -0.15 -2.70
N MET A 80 6.16 -0.68 -1.73
CA MET A 80 4.75 -0.33 -1.58
C MET A 80 4.57 1.17 -1.33
N ILE A 81 5.32 1.76 -0.39
CA ILE A 81 5.26 3.19 -0.07
C ILE A 81 5.56 4.04 -1.31
N ASN A 82 6.65 3.75 -2.02
CA ASN A 82 7.03 4.51 -3.21
C ASN A 82 5.92 4.46 -4.27
N ARG A 83 5.39 3.26 -4.58
CA ARG A 83 4.34 3.12 -5.60
C ARG A 83 3.05 3.83 -5.19
N LEU A 84 2.71 3.82 -3.90
CA LEU A 84 1.54 4.54 -3.41
C LEU A 84 1.71 6.06 -3.53
N PHE A 85 2.89 6.63 -3.24
CA PHE A 85 3.14 8.05 -3.46
C PHE A 85 3.13 8.45 -4.94
N GLU A 86 3.52 7.56 -5.86
CA GLU A 86 3.45 7.82 -7.30
C GLU A 86 2.01 7.86 -7.85
N ASN A 87 1.08 7.15 -7.20
CA ASN A 87 -0.29 6.96 -7.70
C ASN A 87 -1.35 7.67 -6.87
N THR A 88 -1.03 8.16 -5.67
CA THR A 88 -1.97 8.82 -4.78
C THR A 88 -1.52 10.24 -4.45
N ALA A 89 -2.48 11.12 -4.14
CA ALA A 89 -2.22 12.48 -3.66
C ALA A 89 -2.01 12.53 -2.13
N ALA A 90 -1.66 11.40 -1.50
CA ALA A 90 -1.43 11.35 -0.06
C ALA A 90 -0.18 12.13 0.32
N HIS A 91 -0.24 12.89 1.41
CA HIS A 91 0.89 13.66 1.94
C HIS A 91 1.71 12.85 2.93
N THR A 92 1.07 11.85 3.55
CA THR A 92 1.70 10.97 4.53
C THR A 92 1.11 9.58 4.35
N ILE A 93 1.98 8.58 4.29
CA ILE A 93 1.62 7.17 4.18
C ILE A 93 2.39 6.44 5.26
N ILE A 94 1.68 5.67 6.08
CA ILE A 94 2.25 4.78 7.10
C ILE A 94 1.81 3.37 6.75
N ILE A 95 2.78 2.45 6.67
CA ILE A 95 2.53 1.03 6.41
C ILE A 95 3.07 0.21 7.58
N THR A 96 2.30 -0.77 8.02
CA THR A 96 2.73 -1.80 8.98
C THR A 96 2.61 -3.17 8.29
N LEU A 97 3.67 -3.98 8.40
CA LEU A 97 3.83 -5.31 7.78
C LEU A 97 4.11 -6.36 8.86
#